data_AF-A5Z699-F1
#
_entry.id   AF-A5Z699-F1
#
_cell.length_a   1.000
_cell.length_b   1.000
_cell.length_c   1.000
_cell.angle_alpha   90.00
_cell.angle_beta   90.00
_cell.angle_gamma   90.00
#
_symmetry.space_group_name_H-M   'P 1'
#
loop_
_entity.id
_entity.type
_entity.pdbx_description
1 polymer ?
#
loop_
_entity_poly.entity_id
_entity_poly.type
_entity_poly.pdbx_seq_one_letter_code
_entity_poly.pdbx_strand_id
1 'polypeptide(L)'
;MKRRVLNIVITGAIIIVSFVLQSYLSLVSGQSFVVPNLLLIVTSIFGFIKGSNYGSVTGLFCGLLVDVAFGDVIGLFALIYMYIGFISGVFKKILYSDHIFMPMLVVFVNDFLYNLAYYVFRFLLRNKLDFSYYFEKVILPEMIFTTFLTLIFYKLFCLLDEKILREKQENRFSFDK
;
A
#
# COMPACT_ATOMS: atom_id res chain seq x y z
N MET A 1 22.97 -9.07 11.91
CA MET A 1 22.90 -8.36 10.60
C MET A 1 22.14 -9.13 9.51
N LYS A 2 22.43 -10.42 9.25
CA LYS A 2 21.81 -11.21 8.16
C LYS A 2 20.27 -11.13 8.06
N ARG A 3 19.55 -11.20 9.20
CA ARG A 3 18.07 -11.11 9.21
C ARG A 3 17.49 -9.73 8.86
N ARG A 4 18.15 -8.63 9.21
CA ARG A 4 17.68 -7.28 8.83
C ARG A 4 17.77 -7.10 7.32
N VAL A 5 18.85 -7.59 6.72
CA VAL A 5 19.05 -7.60 5.27
C VAL A 5 17.99 -8.47 4.58
N LEU A 6 17.73 -9.67 5.11
CA LEU A 6 16.68 -10.55 4.57
C LEU A 6 15.30 -9.87 4.54
N ASN A 7 14.90 -9.21 5.64
CA ASN A 7 13.61 -8.51 5.70
C ASN A 7 13.52 -7.36 4.70
N ILE A 8 14.62 -6.66 4.43
CA ILE A 8 14.69 -5.59 3.43
C ILE A 8 14.56 -6.18 2.03
N VAL A 9 15.26 -7.28 1.74
CA VAL A 9 15.19 -7.98 0.45
C VAL A 9 13.77 -8.49 0.18
N ILE A 10 13.12 -9.11 1.17
CA ILE A 10 11.72 -9.58 1.05
C ILE A 10 10.78 -8.39 0.80
N THR A 11 10.96 -7.29 1.54
CA THR A 11 10.15 -6.08 1.36
C THR A 11 10.30 -5.51 -0.06
N GLY A 12 11.54 -5.40 -0.54
CA GLY A 12 11.84 -4.97 -1.91
C GLY A 12 11.22 -5.90 -2.95
N ALA A 13 11.33 -7.21 -2.78
CA ALA A 13 10.71 -8.18 -3.67
C ALA A 13 9.18 -8.03 -3.73
N ILE A 14 8.51 -7.84 -2.57
CA ILE A 14 7.07 -7.60 -2.52
C ILE A 14 6.70 -6.32 -3.27
N ILE A 15 7.43 -5.23 -3.07
CA ILE A 15 7.20 -3.95 -3.77
C ILE A 15 7.33 -4.15 -5.28
N ILE A 16 8.40 -4.80 -5.75
CA ILE A 16 8.63 -5.05 -7.18
C ILE A 16 7.55 -5.95 -7.78
N VAL A 17 7.19 -7.05 -7.10
CA VAL A 17 6.12 -7.94 -7.58
C VAL A 17 4.78 -7.21 -7.65
N SER A 18 4.43 -6.43 -6.63
CA SER A 18 3.22 -5.60 -6.63
C SER A 18 3.24 -4.56 -7.75
N PHE A 19 4.38 -3.89 -7.99
CA PHE A 19 4.55 -2.93 -9.06
C PHE A 19 4.37 -3.58 -10.45
N VAL A 20 5.00 -4.74 -10.68
CA VAL A 20 4.88 -5.48 -11.95
C VAL A 20 3.45 -5.96 -12.17
N LEU A 21 2.80 -6.49 -11.12
CA LEU A 21 1.42 -6.96 -11.22
C LEU A 21 0.46 -5.81 -11.48
N GLN A 22 0.62 -4.67 -10.81
CA GLN A 22 -0.18 -3.46 -11.04
C GLN A 22 0.03 -2.93 -12.46
N SER A 23 1.27 -2.88 -12.94
CA SER A 23 1.61 -2.48 -14.31
C SER A 23 0.97 -3.40 -15.36
N TYR A 24 1.03 -4.70 -15.13
CA TYR A 24 0.43 -5.69 -16.02
C TYR A 24 -1.11 -5.56 -16.05
N LEU A 25 -1.74 -5.43 -14.88
CA LEU A 25 -3.19 -5.21 -14.78
C LEU A 25 -3.60 -3.94 -15.51
N SER A 26 -2.82 -2.86 -15.39
CA SER A 26 -3.05 -1.61 -16.12
C SER A 26 -2.90 -1.74 -17.64
N LEU A 27 -2.00 -2.60 -18.11
CA LEU A 27 -1.85 -2.85 -19.54
C LEU A 27 -3.03 -3.68 -20.09
N VAL A 28 -3.44 -4.72 -19.37
CA VAL A 28 -4.53 -5.62 -19.77
C VAL A 28 -5.90 -4.94 -19.65
N SER A 29 -6.08 -4.09 -18.64
CA SER A 29 -7.35 -3.40 -18.41
C SER A 29 -7.69 -2.42 -19.53
N GLY A 30 -6.69 -1.78 -20.14
CA GLY A 30 -6.90 -0.71 -21.10
C GLY A 30 -7.84 0.36 -20.52
N GLN A 31 -9.08 0.40 -21.02
CA GLN A 31 -10.17 1.27 -20.54
C GLN A 31 -11.37 0.50 -19.94
N SER A 32 -11.30 -0.83 -19.86
CA SER A 32 -12.47 -1.69 -19.61
C SER A 32 -12.83 -1.84 -18.13
N PHE A 33 -11.86 -1.78 -17.23
CA PHE A 33 -12.10 -1.86 -15.79
C PHE A 33 -11.03 -1.10 -15.00
N VAL A 34 -11.38 -0.71 -13.77
CA VAL A 34 -10.52 0.07 -12.88
C VAL A 34 -9.52 -0.86 -12.19
N VAL A 35 -8.25 -0.45 -12.18
CA VAL A 35 -7.14 -1.26 -11.66
C VAL A 35 -6.93 -0.95 -10.18
N PRO A 36 -6.88 -1.95 -9.29
CA PRO A 36 -6.64 -1.71 -7.87
C PRO A 36 -5.20 -1.25 -7.61
N ASN A 37 -5.04 -0.42 -6.58
CA ASN A 37 -3.76 0.15 -6.22
C ASN A 37 -2.96 -0.77 -5.28
N LEU A 38 -2.22 -1.72 -5.86
CA LEU A 38 -1.45 -2.71 -5.10
C LEU A 38 -0.32 -2.09 -4.28
N LEU A 39 0.34 -1.07 -4.80
CA LEU A 39 1.42 -0.39 -4.09
C LEU A 39 0.93 0.38 -2.86
N LEU A 40 -0.29 0.92 -2.92
CA LEU A 40 -0.91 1.60 -1.79
C LEU A 40 -1.27 0.62 -0.69
N ILE A 41 -1.78 -0.57 -1.05
CA ILE A 41 -2.02 -1.67 -0.10
C ILE A 41 -0.73 -2.03 0.63
N VAL A 42 0.35 -2.28 -0.13
CA VAL A 42 1.67 -2.59 0.43
C VAL A 42 2.13 -1.48 1.38
N THR A 43 2.16 -0.24 0.91
CA THR A 43 2.62 0.91 1.71
C THR A 43 1.83 1.07 3.01
N SER A 44 0.50 0.93 2.93
CA SER A 44 -0.38 1.08 4.09
C SER A 44 -0.19 -0.06 5.11
N ILE A 45 -0.13 -1.31 4.65
CA ILE A 45 0.12 -2.48 5.51
C ILE A 45 1.49 -2.39 6.17
N PHE A 46 2.53 -2.02 5.43
CA PHE A 46 3.87 -1.88 5.97
C PHE A 46 3.96 -0.75 7.01
N GLY A 47 3.31 0.39 6.75
CA GLY A 47 3.17 1.45 7.74
C GLY A 47 2.45 0.96 8.99
N PHE A 48 1.30 0.30 8.82
CA PHE A 48 0.48 -0.21 9.91
C PHE A 48 1.22 -1.26 10.77
N ILE A 49 1.92 -2.22 10.17
CA ILE A 49 2.60 -3.31 10.89
C ILE A 49 3.96 -2.87 11.45
N LYS A 50 4.80 -2.21 10.65
CA LYS A 50 6.19 -1.89 11.03
C LYS A 50 6.36 -0.49 11.65
N GLY A 51 5.36 0.38 11.52
CA GLY A 51 5.33 1.73 12.09
C GLY A 51 5.61 2.84 11.07
N SER A 52 5.40 4.10 11.50
CA SER A 52 5.39 5.29 10.63
C SER A 52 6.68 5.49 9.85
N ASN A 53 7.86 5.34 10.47
CA ASN A 53 9.15 5.53 9.79
C ASN A 53 9.35 4.51 8.66
N TYR A 54 9.05 3.23 8.93
CA TYR A 54 9.14 2.19 7.91
C TYR A 54 8.13 2.43 6.78
N GLY A 55 6.88 2.76 7.12
CA GLY A 55 5.83 3.09 6.16
C GLY A 55 6.19 4.27 5.26
N SER A 56 6.77 5.33 5.83
CA SER A 56 7.18 6.53 5.10
C SER A 56 8.26 6.22 4.07
N VAL A 57 9.30 5.48 4.47
CA VAL A 57 10.39 5.11 3.56
C VAL A 57 9.86 4.19 2.46
N THR A 58 9.08 3.16 2.80
CA THR A 58 8.47 2.28 1.79
C THR A 58 7.56 3.05 0.84
N GLY A 59 6.76 3.98 1.37
CA GLY A 59 5.85 4.81 0.59
C GLY A 59 6.60 5.73 -0.37
N LEU A 60 7.70 6.35 0.07
CA LEU A 60 8.54 7.16 -0.79
C LEU A 60 9.08 6.35 -1.98
N PHE A 61 9.59 5.13 -1.75
CA PHE A 61 10.06 4.27 -2.84
C PHE A 61 8.93 3.80 -3.75
N CYS A 62 7.79 3.37 -3.21
CA CYS A 62 6.63 2.97 -4.00
C CYS A 62 6.12 4.14 -4.86
N GLY A 63 5.99 5.32 -4.29
CA GLY A 63 5.53 6.50 -5.01
C GLY A 63 6.54 6.99 -6.06
N LEU A 64 7.85 6.87 -5.81
CA LEU A 64 8.87 7.13 -6.83
C LEU A 64 8.76 6.14 -8.01
N LEU A 65 8.46 4.86 -7.75
CA LEU A 65 8.22 3.90 -8.84
C LEU A 65 7.00 4.29 -9.66
N VAL A 66 5.93 4.76 -9.02
CA VAL A 66 4.73 5.27 -9.70
C VAL A 66 5.06 6.53 -10.50
N ASP A 67 5.81 7.47 -9.93
CA ASP A 67 6.24 8.69 -10.59
C ASP A 67 7.04 8.40 -11.88
N VAL A 68 7.98 7.45 -11.84
CA VAL A 68 8.83 7.12 -13.00
C VAL A 68 8.05 6.35 -14.08
N ALA A 69 7.10 5.51 -13.69
CA ALA A 69 6.41 4.63 -14.63
C ALA A 69 5.12 5.22 -15.21
N PHE A 70 4.38 5.98 -14.40
CA PHE A 70 3.04 6.46 -14.72
C PHE A 70 2.86 7.97 -14.49
N GLY A 71 3.81 8.63 -13.83
CA GLY A 71 3.70 10.03 -13.45
C GLY A 71 4.15 11.00 -14.53
N ASP A 72 3.43 12.12 -14.65
CA ASP A 72 3.84 13.26 -15.48
C ASP A 72 4.88 14.14 -14.75
N VAL A 73 4.88 14.12 -13.41
CA VAL A 73 5.72 14.95 -12.54
C VAL A 73 6.40 14.07 -11.51
N ILE A 74 7.74 14.01 -11.56
CA ILE A 74 8.53 13.22 -10.61
C ILE A 74 8.46 13.84 -9.20
N GLY A 75 8.18 13.02 -8.19
CA GLY A 75 8.18 13.39 -6.78
C GLY A 75 6.79 13.64 -6.19
N LEU A 76 5.75 13.81 -7.01
CA LEU A 76 4.40 14.07 -6.53
C LEU A 76 3.82 12.82 -5.87
N PHE A 77 3.84 11.68 -6.56
CA PHE A 77 3.35 10.43 -5.99
C PHE A 77 4.27 9.93 -4.89
N ALA A 78 5.59 10.12 -4.99
CA ALA A 78 6.51 9.85 -3.88
C ALA A 78 6.08 10.51 -2.57
N LEU A 79 5.70 11.79 -2.63
CA LEU A 79 5.26 12.54 -1.46
C LEU A 79 3.91 12.03 -0.94
N ILE A 80 2.93 11.81 -1.83
CA ILE A 80 1.61 11.29 -1.45
C ILE A 80 1.74 9.92 -0.76
N TYR A 81 2.47 8.98 -1.35
CA TYR A 81 2.66 7.64 -0.78
C TYR A 81 3.47 7.66 0.52
N MET A 82 4.45 8.55 0.64
CA MET A 82 5.20 8.73 1.89
C MET A 82 4.25 9.14 3.03
N TYR A 83 3.36 10.12 2.80
CA TYR A 83 2.39 10.53 3.81
C TYR A 83 1.37 9.44 4.12
N ILE A 84 0.88 8.71 3.12
CA ILE A 84 -0.01 7.56 3.32
C ILE A 84 0.66 6.51 4.23
N GLY A 85 1.92 6.17 3.96
CA GLY A 85 2.68 5.23 4.77
C GLY A 85 2.94 5.74 6.19
N PHE A 86 3.25 7.04 6.33
CA PHE A 86 3.42 7.70 7.63
C PHE A 86 2.14 7.62 8.47
N ILE A 87 1.02 8.08 7.91
CA ILE A 87 -0.30 8.14 8.55
C ILE A 87 -0.72 6.74 8.98
N SER A 88 -0.60 5.76 8.09
CA SER A 88 -0.89 4.34 8.39
C SER A 88 -0.11 3.83 9.60
N GLY A 89 1.15 4.22 9.72
CA GLY A 89 1.99 3.81 10.85
C GLY A 89 1.78 4.60 12.13
N VAL A 90 1.20 5.81 12.08
CA VAL A 90 0.68 6.50 13.27
C VAL A 90 -0.55 5.75 13.80
N PHE A 91 -1.45 5.37 12.89
CA PHE A 91 -2.65 4.62 13.20
C PHE A 91 -2.40 3.24 13.79
N LYS A 92 -1.21 2.66 13.59
CA LYS A 92 -0.77 1.46 14.32
C LYS A 92 -1.08 1.53 15.81
N LYS A 93 -0.74 2.64 16.49
CA LYS A 93 -0.89 2.73 17.95
C LYS A 93 -2.35 2.87 18.40
N ILE A 94 -3.22 3.36 17.52
CA ILE A 94 -4.62 3.71 17.82
C ILE A 94 -5.56 2.57 17.46
N LEU A 95 -5.27 1.84 16.37
CA LEU A 95 -6.12 0.81 15.77
C LEU A 95 -5.56 -0.60 15.96
N TYR A 96 -4.70 -0.83 16.96
CA TYR A 96 -4.19 -2.17 17.29
C TYR A 96 -5.28 -3.02 17.94
N SER A 97 -6.21 -3.50 17.12
CA SER A 97 -7.13 -4.58 17.43
C SER A 97 -6.74 -5.78 16.57
N ASP A 98 -6.80 -6.99 17.12
CA ASP A 98 -6.54 -8.27 16.41
C ASP A 98 -7.51 -8.57 15.25
N HIS A 99 -8.32 -7.59 14.85
CA HIS A 99 -9.34 -7.73 13.83
C HIS A 99 -8.80 -7.32 12.45
N ILE A 100 -8.98 -8.21 11.47
CA ILE A 100 -8.61 -8.02 10.06
C ILE A 100 -9.27 -6.77 9.44
N PHE A 101 -10.34 -6.24 10.04
CA PHE A 101 -11.01 -5.01 9.62
C PHE A 101 -10.14 -3.74 9.75
N MET A 102 -9.20 -3.69 10.68
CA MET A 102 -8.37 -2.49 10.92
C MET A 102 -7.49 -2.11 9.72
N PRO A 103 -6.68 -3.02 9.14
CA PRO A 103 -5.91 -2.69 7.94
C PRO A 103 -6.78 -2.36 6.73
N MET A 104 -8.00 -2.93 6.63
CA MET A 104 -8.94 -2.56 5.57
C MET A 104 -9.41 -1.12 5.70
N LEU A 105 -9.79 -0.68 6.90
CA LEU A 105 -10.19 0.71 7.14
C LEU A 105 -9.06 1.70 6.81
N VAL A 106 -7.83 1.37 7.22
CA VAL A 106 -6.66 2.20 6.92
C VAL A 106 -6.45 2.31 5.40
N VAL A 107 -6.48 1.19 4.67
CA VAL A 107 -6.33 1.22 3.21
C VAL A 107 -7.49 1.96 2.55
N PHE A 108 -8.73 1.74 2.98
CA PHE A 108 -9.91 2.40 2.43
C PHE A 108 -9.79 3.94 2.51
N VAL A 109 -9.41 4.47 3.68
CA VAL A 109 -9.23 5.91 3.87
C VAL A 109 -8.04 6.43 3.05
N ASN A 110 -6.92 5.71 3.03
CA ASN A 110 -5.75 6.11 2.28
C ASN A 110 -6.00 6.12 0.76
N ASP A 111 -6.73 5.13 0.25
CA ASP A 111 -7.06 5.00 -1.17
C ASP A 111 -8.01 6.11 -1.61
N PHE A 112 -8.97 6.49 -0.76
CA PHE A 112 -9.80 7.67 -0.98
C PHE A 112 -8.96 8.95 -1.05
N LEU A 113 -8.05 9.16 -0.08
CA LEU A 113 -7.18 10.35 -0.05
C LEU A 113 -6.26 10.41 -1.28
N TYR A 114 -5.72 9.26 -1.68
CA TYR A 114 -4.91 9.13 -2.89
C TYR A 114 -5.70 9.54 -4.14
N ASN A 115 -6.90 8.97 -4.31
CA ASN A 115 -7.75 9.23 -5.46
C ASN A 115 -8.24 10.69 -5.52
N LEU A 116 -8.53 11.29 -4.36
CA LEU A 116 -8.86 12.71 -4.27
C LEU A 116 -7.69 13.59 -4.67
N ALA A 117 -6.48 13.31 -4.17
CA ALA A 117 -5.27 14.03 -4.56
C ALA A 117 -5.02 13.91 -6.07
N TYR A 118 -5.12 12.69 -6.61
CA TYR A 118 -4.96 12.43 -8.02
C TYR A 118 -5.98 13.21 -8.89
N TYR A 119 -7.25 13.26 -8.47
CA TYR A 119 -8.27 14.05 -9.14
C TYR A 119 -7.92 15.54 -9.18
N VAL A 120 -7.48 16.10 -8.05
CA VAL A 120 -7.10 17.51 -7.94
C VAL A 120 -5.94 17.83 -8.89
N PHE A 121 -4.87 17.05 -8.87
CA PHE A 121 -3.69 17.32 -9.69
C PHE A 121 -3.93 17.10 -11.19
N ARG A 122 -4.78 16.14 -11.58
CA ARG A 122 -4.94 15.77 -12.99
C ARG A 122 -6.12 16.44 -13.69
N PHE A 123 -7.26 16.59 -13.01
CA PHE A 123 -8.51 17.05 -13.62
C PHE A 123 -8.89 18.48 -13.19
N LEU A 124 -8.78 18.79 -11.90
CA LEU A 124 -9.19 20.10 -11.39
C LEU A 124 -8.36 21.24 -11.99
N LEU A 125 -7.04 21.05 -12.09
CA LEU A 125 -6.13 22.01 -12.72
C LEU A 125 -6.36 22.21 -14.23
N ARG A 126 -7.07 21.27 -14.89
CA ARG A 126 -7.44 21.35 -16.32
C ARG A 126 -8.90 21.79 -16.54
N ASN A 127 -9.57 22.25 -15.48
CA ASN A 127 -10.95 22.75 -15.49
C ASN A 127 -12.00 21.71 -15.98
N LYS A 128 -11.75 20.41 -15.76
CA LYS A 128 -12.74 19.34 -16.02
C LYS A 128 -13.47 18.97 -14.73
N LEU A 129 -14.62 19.60 -14.49
CA LEU A 129 -15.33 19.62 -13.20
C LEU A 129 -16.40 18.53 -13.02
N ASP A 130 -16.35 17.43 -13.77
CA ASP A 130 -17.31 16.32 -13.61
C ASP A 130 -16.93 15.38 -12.44
N PHE A 131 -16.77 15.94 -11.24
CA PHE A 131 -16.35 15.20 -10.05
C PHE A 131 -17.31 14.03 -9.73
N SER A 132 -18.63 14.26 -9.79
CA SER A 132 -19.62 13.21 -9.47
C SER A 132 -19.48 11.99 -10.37
N TYR A 133 -19.29 12.21 -11.68
CA TYR A 133 -19.08 11.15 -12.64
C TYR A 133 -17.78 10.39 -12.37
N TYR A 134 -16.68 11.12 -12.14
CA TYR A 134 -15.38 10.52 -11.85
C TYR A 134 -15.39 9.72 -10.54
N PHE A 135 -16.05 10.25 -9.51
CA PHE A 135 -16.17 9.60 -8.22
C PHE A 135 -16.89 8.25 -8.35
N GLU A 136 -18.06 8.21 -8.98
CA GLU A 136 -18.85 6.98 -9.11
C GLU A 136 -18.26 5.95 -10.07
N LYS A 137 -17.61 6.40 -11.16
CA LYS A 137 -17.11 5.50 -12.21
C LYS A 137 -15.68 5.06 -12.01
N VAL A 138 -14.87 5.81 -11.25
CA VAL A 138 -13.44 5.53 -11.08
C VAL A 138 -13.09 5.34 -9.62
N ILE A 139 -13.29 6.35 -8.78
CA ILE A 139 -12.82 6.34 -7.38
C ILE A 139 -13.52 5.22 -6.58
N LEU A 140 -14.85 5.14 -6.65
CA LEU A 140 -15.63 4.23 -5.83
C LEU A 140 -15.37 2.75 -6.19
N PRO A 141 -15.36 2.34 -7.48
CA PRO A 141 -14.95 0.99 -7.86
C PRO A 141 -13.51 0.66 -7.47
N GLU A 142 -12.56 1.58 -7.68
CA GLU A 142 -11.15 1.39 -7.29
C GLU A 142 -11.02 1.11 -5.80
N MET A 143 -11.63 1.96 -4.97
CA MET A 143 -11.59 1.84 -3.52
C MET A 143 -12.15 0.52 -3.03
N ILE A 144 -13.27 0.08 -3.60
CA ILE A 144 -13.87 -1.21 -3.27
C ILE A 144 -12.87 -2.33 -3.61
N PHE A 145 -12.37 -2.38 -4.85
CA PHE A 145 -11.45 -3.44 -5.27
C PHE A 145 -10.15 -3.45 -4.45
N THR A 146 -9.52 -2.29 -4.24
CA THR A 146 -8.29 -2.14 -3.45
C THR A 146 -8.51 -2.58 -2.00
N THR A 147 -9.63 -2.21 -1.39
CA THR A 147 -9.97 -2.60 -0.01
C THR A 147 -10.24 -4.10 0.10
N PHE A 148 -10.96 -4.72 -0.83
CA PHE A 148 -11.17 -6.17 -0.83
C PHE A 148 -9.86 -6.93 -1.05
N LEU A 149 -8.99 -6.48 -1.96
CA LEU A 149 -7.67 -7.09 -2.16
C LEU A 149 -6.79 -7.01 -0.90
N THR A 150 -6.97 -5.97 -0.09
CA THR A 150 -6.23 -5.80 1.16
C THR A 150 -6.39 -7.00 2.09
N LEU A 151 -7.56 -7.65 2.12
CA LEU A 151 -7.76 -8.87 2.90
C LEU A 151 -6.77 -9.98 2.54
N ILE A 152 -6.62 -10.21 1.24
CA ILE A 152 -5.76 -11.27 0.69
C ILE A 152 -4.30 -10.91 0.97
N PHE A 153 -3.92 -9.67 0.69
CA PHE A 153 -2.56 -9.18 0.93
C PHE A 153 -2.18 -9.17 2.40
N TYR A 154 -3.07 -8.73 3.29
CA TYR A 154 -2.82 -8.73 4.74
C TYR A 154 -2.63 -10.16 5.26
N LYS A 155 -3.50 -11.10 4.85
CA LYS A 155 -3.36 -12.51 5.26
C LYS A 155 -2.05 -13.12 4.74
N LEU A 156 -1.68 -12.84 3.49
CA LEU A 156 -0.40 -13.26 2.93
C LEU A 156 0.78 -12.67 3.72
N PHE A 157 0.67 -11.40 4.10
CA PHE A 157 1.70 -10.70 4.86
C PHE A 157 1.84 -11.26 6.28
N CYS A 158 0.73 -11.55 6.97
CA CYS A 158 0.74 -12.22 8.27
C CYS A 158 1.36 -13.61 8.19
N LEU A 159 1.10 -14.40 7.15
CA LEU A 159 1.74 -15.72 6.98
C LEU A 159 3.25 -15.61 6.76
N LEU A 160 3.70 -14.60 6.02
CA LEU A 160 5.12 -14.31 5.84
C LEU A 160 5.75 -13.86 7.16
N ASP A 161 5.09 -12.97 7.90
CA ASP A 161 5.59 -12.47 9.18
C ASP A 161 5.55 -13.55 10.28
N GLU A 162 4.53 -14.42 10.32
CA GLU A 162 4.42 -15.54 11.28
C GLU A 162 5.50 -16.59 11.02
N LYS A 163 5.84 -16.90 9.77
CA LYS A 163 7.02 -17.73 9.45
C LYS A 163 8.33 -17.09 9.92
N ILE A 164 8.41 -15.76 9.92
CA ILE A 164 9.58 -14.99 10.37
C ILE A 164 9.60 -14.84 11.91
N LEU A 165 8.43 -14.85 12.57
CA LEU A 165 8.23 -14.71 14.01
C LEU A 165 8.26 -16.05 14.78
N ARG A 166 7.82 -17.18 14.20
CA ARG A 166 7.80 -18.51 14.87
C ARG A 166 9.20 -19.06 15.17
N GLU A 167 10.21 -18.74 14.37
CA GLU A 167 11.60 -19.07 14.71
C GLU A 167 12.04 -18.44 16.06
N LYS A 168 11.34 -17.40 16.53
CA LYS A 168 11.64 -16.71 17.79
C LYS A 168 11.04 -17.42 19.02
N GLN A 169 10.07 -18.30 18.84
CA GLN A 169 9.56 -19.17 19.91
C GLN A 169 10.33 -20.48 19.96
N GLU A 170 10.54 -21.17 18.82
CA GLU A 170 11.32 -22.42 18.80
C GLU A 170 12.78 -22.23 19.26
N ASN A 171 13.47 -21.16 18.86
CA ASN A 171 14.82 -20.90 19.38
C ASN A 171 14.81 -20.51 20.86
N ARG A 172 13.76 -19.84 21.37
CA ARG A 172 13.69 -19.56 22.82
C ARG A 172 13.46 -20.82 23.66
N PHE A 173 12.72 -21.78 23.13
CA PHE A 173 12.52 -23.09 23.77
C PHE A 173 13.69 -24.05 23.57
N SER A 174 14.60 -23.80 22.62
CA SER A 174 15.82 -24.62 22.42
C SER A 174 17.03 -24.14 23.22
N PHE A 175 17.03 -22.90 23.71
CA PHE A 175 18.07 -22.38 24.62
C PHE A 175 17.75 -22.62 26.11
N ASP A 176 16.57 -23.15 26.42
CA ASP A 176 16.11 -23.53 27.76
C ASP A 176 16.24 -25.05 28.03
N LYS A 177 17.07 -25.75 27.24
CA LYS A 177 17.42 -27.17 27.44
C LYS A 177 18.93 -27.37 27.53
#